data_AF-A0A433CYZ0-F1
#
_entry.id   AF-A0A433CYZ0-F1
#
_cell.length_a   1.000
_cell.length_b   1.000
_cell.length_c   1.000
_cell.angle_alpha   90.00
_cell.angle_beta   90.00
_cell.angle_gamma   90.00
#
_symmetry.space_group_name_H-M   'P 1'
#
loop_
_entity.id
_entity.type
_entity.pdbx_description
1 polymer ?
#
loop_
_entity_poly.entity_id
_entity_poly.type
_entity_poly.pdbx_seq_one_letter_code
_entity_poly.pdbx_strand_id
1 'polypeptide(L)'
;MEWYRTALTVVPVGASVSPDVGSVFGSDGFLDFYVNGKGYSWGVELLREGDRMHGHARSFEPGGEYNKIPLTDYVIIDSRHENKTVQTPLPHFWHALYTDDYEHITIRRSGEKDKVLILGGDTEL
;
A
#
# COMPACT_ATOMS: atom_id res chain seq x y z
N MET A 1 9.87 -5.75 -9.14
CA MET A 1 9.03 -5.36 -7.98
C MET A 1 7.94 -6.39 -7.82
N GLU A 2 7.99 -7.20 -6.76
CA GLU A 2 7.05 -8.32 -6.55
C GLU A 2 5.61 -7.87 -6.28
N TRP A 3 5.43 -6.76 -5.55
CA TRP A 3 4.10 -6.19 -5.34
C TRP A 3 3.36 -5.95 -6.66
N TYR A 4 4.04 -5.37 -7.65
CA TYR A 4 3.48 -5.10 -8.98
C TYR A 4 3.02 -6.38 -9.68
N ARG A 5 3.86 -7.42 -9.67
CA ARG A 5 3.57 -8.71 -10.30
C ARG A 5 2.34 -9.36 -9.65
N THR A 6 2.31 -9.39 -8.32
CA THR A 6 1.19 -9.94 -7.55
C THR A 6 -0.09 -9.13 -7.74
N ALA A 7 -0.01 -7.80 -7.77
CA ALA A 7 -1.18 -6.96 -8.02
C ALA A 7 -1.83 -7.28 -9.38
N LEU A 8 -1.02 -7.51 -10.42
CA LEU A 8 -1.53 -7.88 -11.75
C LEU A 8 -2.25 -9.24 -11.79
N THR A 9 -2.02 -10.15 -10.84
CA THR A 9 -2.73 -11.44 -10.80
C THR A 9 -4.10 -11.36 -10.14
N VAL A 10 -4.37 -10.30 -9.37
CA VAL A 10 -5.60 -10.16 -8.57
C VAL A 10 -6.51 -9.04 -9.05
N VAL A 11 -6.00 -8.04 -9.77
CA VAL A 11 -6.84 -6.96 -10.29
C VAL A 11 -7.82 -7.47 -11.36
N PRO A 12 -9.05 -6.92 -11.43
CA PRO A 12 -10.02 -7.33 -12.43
C PRO A 12 -9.53 -7.16 -13.88
N VAL A 13 -10.08 -7.97 -14.79
CA VAL A 13 -9.85 -7.80 -16.24
C VAL A 13 -10.25 -6.37 -16.66
N GLY A 14 -9.35 -5.70 -17.39
CA GLY A 14 -9.54 -4.31 -17.83
C GLY A 14 -9.10 -3.26 -16.83
N ALA A 15 -8.64 -3.66 -15.63
CA ALA A 15 -7.92 -2.79 -14.72
C ALA A 15 -6.45 -2.65 -15.16
N SER A 16 -5.82 -1.54 -14.75
CA SER A 16 -4.39 -1.31 -14.91
C SER A 16 -3.74 -1.06 -13.56
N VAL A 17 -2.53 -1.57 -13.39
CA VAL A 17 -1.61 -1.15 -12.33
C VAL A 17 -0.47 -0.41 -13.01
N SER A 18 -0.20 0.81 -12.58
CA SER A 18 0.83 1.68 -13.14
C SER A 18 1.81 2.08 -12.03
N PRO A 19 3.08 1.69 -12.11
CA PRO A 19 4.08 2.16 -11.16
C PRO A 19 4.48 3.61 -11.43
N ASP A 20 5.00 4.30 -10.41
CA ASP A 20 5.73 5.57 -10.53
C ASP A 20 4.93 6.66 -11.28
N VAL A 21 3.65 6.82 -10.92
CA VAL A 21 2.80 7.81 -11.56
C VAL A 21 2.90 9.15 -10.84
N GLY A 22 3.23 10.18 -11.60
CA GLY A 22 3.28 11.56 -11.10
C GLY A 22 3.32 12.50 -12.28
N SER A 23 4.36 12.35 -13.10
CA SER A 23 4.57 13.09 -14.34
C SER A 23 3.38 13.04 -15.31
N VAL A 24 2.75 11.87 -15.46
CA VAL A 24 1.57 11.68 -16.33
C VAL A 24 0.39 12.58 -15.92
N PHE A 25 0.25 12.86 -14.63
CA PHE A 25 -0.81 13.70 -14.07
C PHE A 25 -0.31 15.12 -13.74
N GLY A 26 0.95 15.44 -14.03
CA GLY A 26 1.58 16.71 -13.66
C GLY A 26 1.76 16.88 -12.14
N SER A 27 1.74 15.78 -11.38
CA SER A 27 1.94 15.76 -9.93
C SER A 27 3.37 16.09 -9.54
N ASP A 28 3.54 16.69 -8.35
CA ASP A 28 4.86 17.12 -7.86
C ASP A 28 5.63 15.97 -7.20
N GLY A 29 4.92 14.92 -6.79
CA GLY A 29 5.49 13.66 -6.31
C GLY A 29 5.19 12.48 -7.24
N PHE A 30 5.86 11.36 -6.97
CA PHE A 30 5.65 10.09 -7.64
C PHE A 30 4.98 9.12 -6.69
N LEU A 31 3.83 8.60 -7.09
CA LEU A 31 3.07 7.59 -6.37
C LEU A 31 3.61 6.21 -6.75
N ASP A 32 3.92 5.37 -5.76
CA ASP A 32 4.48 4.03 -5.98
C ASP A 32 3.63 3.22 -6.96
N PHE A 33 2.31 3.13 -6.73
CA PHE A 33 1.39 2.51 -7.67
C PHE A 33 0.04 3.20 -7.73
N TYR A 34 -0.48 3.29 -8.96
CA TYR A 34 -1.84 3.69 -9.24
C TYR A 34 -2.62 2.54 -9.88
N VAL A 35 -3.73 2.18 -9.25
CA VAL A 35 -4.62 1.10 -9.67
C VAL A 35 -5.89 1.73 -10.23
N ASN A 36 -6.13 1.53 -11.52
CA ASN A 36 -7.22 2.18 -12.22
C ASN A 36 -8.12 1.17 -12.93
N GLY A 37 -9.42 1.40 -12.91
CA GLY A 37 -10.39 0.54 -13.58
C GLY A 37 -11.76 1.20 -13.66
N LYS A 38 -12.78 0.40 -14.01
CA LYS A 38 -14.14 0.92 -14.14
C LYS A 38 -14.70 1.25 -12.75
N GLY A 39 -14.72 2.53 -12.42
CA GLY A 39 -15.33 3.06 -11.18
C GLY A 39 -14.39 3.15 -9.98
N TYR A 40 -13.08 2.96 -10.16
CA TYR A 40 -12.09 3.18 -9.11
C TYR A 40 -10.76 3.67 -9.68
N SER A 41 -10.09 4.49 -8.89
CA SER A 41 -8.79 5.07 -9.17
C SER A 41 -8.04 5.18 -7.83
N TRP A 42 -7.29 4.14 -7.47
CA TRP A 42 -6.69 4.00 -6.15
C TRP A 42 -5.19 4.28 -6.15
N GLY A 43 -4.73 4.90 -5.08
CA GLY A 43 -3.30 5.06 -4.82
C GLY A 43 -2.81 4.01 -3.82
N VAL A 44 -1.60 3.50 -4.07
CA VAL A 44 -0.91 2.60 -3.14
C VAL A 44 0.50 3.12 -2.93
N GLU A 45 0.84 3.37 -1.66
CA GLU A 45 2.20 3.69 -1.21
C GLU A 45 2.75 2.54 -0.34
N LEU A 46 4.02 2.21 -0.50
CA LEU A 46 4.68 1.15 0.24
C LEU A 46 5.72 1.75 1.20
N LEU A 47 5.56 1.47 2.48
CA LEU A 47 6.53 1.85 3.52
C LEU A 47 7.23 0.63 4.10
N ARG A 48 8.39 0.91 4.69
CA ARG A 48 9.17 -0.05 5.45
C ARG A 48 9.46 0.54 6.82
N GLU A 49 9.11 -0.20 7.87
CA GLU A 49 9.41 0.15 9.26
C GLU A 49 8.93 1.57 9.66
N GLY A 50 7.82 2.03 9.08
CA GLY A 50 7.28 3.36 9.32
C GLY A 50 8.14 4.52 8.81
N ASP A 51 9.08 4.29 7.88
CA ASP A 51 9.93 5.36 7.33
C ASP A 51 9.08 6.50 6.78
N ARG A 52 9.35 7.72 7.26
CA ARG A 52 8.70 8.97 6.83
C ARG A 52 7.17 8.90 6.74
N MET A 53 6.52 8.06 7.56
CA MET A 53 5.08 7.78 7.51
C MET A 53 4.19 9.03 7.39
N HIS A 54 4.47 10.06 8.20
CA HIS A 54 3.73 11.32 8.17
C HIS A 54 3.96 12.13 6.88
N GLY A 55 5.15 12.03 6.28
CA GLY A 55 5.44 12.64 4.99
C GLY A 55 4.58 12.04 3.89
N HIS A 56 4.58 10.71 3.77
CA HIS A 56 3.79 9.98 2.78
C HIS A 56 2.28 10.20 2.98
N ALA A 57 1.78 10.22 4.23
CA ALA A 57 0.38 10.56 4.49
C ALA A 57 0.00 11.96 4.01
N ARG A 58 0.85 12.96 4.27
CA ARG A 58 0.62 14.34 3.81
C ARG A 58 0.60 14.48 2.29
N SER A 59 1.29 13.61 1.55
CA SER A 59 1.24 13.65 0.08
C SER A 59 -0.18 13.40 -0.47
N PHE A 60 -1.04 12.70 0.27
CA PHE A 60 -2.45 12.47 -0.07
C PHE A 60 -3.43 13.55 0.44
N GLU A 61 -2.99 14.47 1.30
CA GLU A 61 -3.84 15.54 1.83
C GLU A 61 -4.11 16.63 0.76
N PRO A 62 -5.15 17.46 0.92
CA PRO A 62 -5.37 18.60 0.04
C PRO A 62 -4.14 19.52 -0.03
N GLY A 63 -3.61 19.73 -1.24
CA GLY A 63 -2.37 20.50 -1.44
C GLY A 63 -1.08 19.69 -1.30
N GLY A 64 -1.18 18.40 -0.97
CA GLY A 64 -0.06 17.46 -0.98
C GLY A 64 0.44 17.11 -2.38
N GLU A 65 1.56 16.40 -2.44
CA GLU A 65 2.28 16.08 -3.68
C GLU A 65 1.45 15.28 -4.71
N TYR A 66 0.41 14.57 -4.27
CA TYR A 66 -0.49 13.75 -5.11
C TYR A 66 -1.82 14.45 -5.45
N ASN A 67 -1.98 15.73 -5.12
CA ASN A 67 -3.23 16.48 -5.32
C ASN A 67 -3.74 16.51 -6.78
N LYS A 68 -2.88 16.30 -7.78
CA LYS A 68 -3.22 16.28 -9.20
C LYS A 68 -3.50 14.86 -9.73
N ILE A 69 -3.18 13.82 -8.97
CA ILE A 69 -3.50 12.44 -9.33
C ILE A 69 -4.99 12.21 -9.00
N PRO A 70 -5.81 11.76 -9.97
CA PRO A 70 -7.24 11.58 -9.74
C PRO A 70 -7.50 10.33 -8.88
N LEU A 71 -7.38 10.47 -7.57
CA LEU A 71 -7.58 9.38 -6.61
C LEU A 71 -9.01 9.40 -6.04
N THR A 72 -9.70 8.27 -6.09
CA THR A 72 -10.97 8.05 -5.39
C THR A 72 -10.77 7.48 -3.98
N ASP A 73 -9.65 6.80 -3.74
CA ASP A 73 -9.22 6.28 -2.44
C ASP A 73 -7.71 5.98 -2.47
N TYR A 74 -7.10 5.71 -1.32
CA TYR A 74 -5.72 5.27 -1.25
C TYR A 74 -5.44 4.40 -0.02
N VAL A 75 -4.33 3.67 -0.09
CA VAL A 75 -3.79 2.89 1.03
C VAL A 75 -2.28 3.08 1.13
N ILE A 76 -1.79 3.16 2.37
CA ILE A 76 -0.36 3.12 2.68
C ILE A 76 -0.09 1.79 3.37
N ILE A 77 0.64 0.90 2.69
CA ILE A 77 1.00 -0.42 3.21
C ILE A 77 2.38 -0.31 3.84
N ASP A 78 2.42 -0.39 5.16
CA ASP A 78 3.66 -0.33 5.93
C ASP A 78 4.06 -1.72 6.39
N SER A 79 5.09 -2.26 5.75
CA SER A 79 5.70 -3.54 6.12
C SER A 79 6.63 -3.32 7.30
N ARG A 80 6.36 -4.04 8.39
CA ARG A 80 6.97 -3.79 9.69
C ARG A 80 7.26 -5.09 10.40
N HIS A 81 8.39 -5.17 11.08
CA HIS A 81 8.67 -6.27 11.99
C HIS A 81 7.69 -6.27 13.18
N GLU A 82 7.18 -7.42 13.58
CA GLU A 82 6.15 -7.55 14.64
C GLU A 82 6.56 -6.97 16.00
N ASN A 83 7.86 -6.97 16.32
CA ASN A 83 8.41 -6.35 17.53
C ASN A 83 8.27 -4.82 17.58
N LYS A 84 7.91 -4.17 16.47
CA LYS A 84 7.68 -2.72 16.44
C LYS A 84 6.25 -2.42 16.88
N THR A 85 6.13 -1.69 17.98
CA THR A 85 4.83 -1.27 18.50
C THR A 85 4.04 -0.45 17.49
N VAL A 86 2.87 -0.97 17.07
CA VAL A 86 1.79 -0.17 16.48
C VAL A 86 0.80 0.12 17.60
N GLN A 87 0.67 1.38 18.01
CA GLN A 87 -0.31 1.73 19.04
C GLN A 87 -1.73 1.68 18.47
N THR A 88 -2.06 2.66 17.63
CA THR A 88 -3.36 2.78 16.98
C THR A 88 -3.14 3.00 15.49
N PRO A 89 -3.65 2.13 14.61
CA PRO A 89 -3.55 2.32 13.17
C PRO A 89 -4.32 3.57 12.73
N LEU A 90 -3.63 4.40 11.96
CA LEU A 90 -4.24 5.58 11.34
C LEU A 90 -5.18 5.16 10.18
N PRO A 91 -6.16 6.00 9.81
CA PRO A 91 -6.93 5.78 8.58
C PRO A 91 -6.03 5.62 7.36
N HIS A 92 -6.43 4.79 6.39
CA HIS A 92 -5.67 4.45 5.18
C HIS A 92 -4.34 3.70 5.40
N PHE A 93 -3.91 3.48 6.64
CA PHE A 93 -2.73 2.67 6.94
C PHE A 93 -3.08 1.20 7.13
N TRP A 94 -2.35 0.36 6.40
CA TRP A 94 -2.37 -1.08 6.55
C TRP A 94 -0.98 -1.52 7.01
N HIS A 95 -0.88 -2.04 8.23
CA HIS A 95 0.37 -2.50 8.79
C HIS A 95 0.49 -4.00 8.58
N ALA A 96 1.47 -4.42 7.78
CA ALA A 96 1.80 -5.82 7.56
C ALA A 96 2.95 -6.20 8.51
N LEU A 97 2.58 -6.79 9.65
CA LEU A 97 3.51 -7.18 10.71
C LEU A 97 4.10 -8.54 10.42
N TYR A 98 5.36 -8.60 10.00
CA TYR A 98 6.05 -9.85 9.69
C TYR A 98 6.85 -10.39 10.88
N THR A 99 6.89 -11.72 11.01
CA THR A 99 7.76 -12.47 11.93
C THR A 99 9.18 -12.60 11.38
N ASP A 100 10.15 -12.98 12.23
CA ASP A 100 11.55 -13.20 11.84
C ASP A 100 11.72 -14.23 10.70
N ASP A 101 10.83 -15.24 10.65
CA ASP A 101 10.81 -16.29 9.63
C ASP A 101 9.96 -15.95 8.40
N TYR A 102 9.28 -14.80 8.41
CA TYR A 102 8.33 -14.36 7.38
C TYR A 102 7.18 -15.35 7.11
N GLU A 103 6.97 -16.38 7.94
CA GLU A 103 5.87 -17.34 7.75
C GLU A 103 4.52 -16.75 8.14
N HIS A 104 4.52 -15.76 9.05
CA HIS A 104 3.31 -15.13 9.55
C HIS A 104 3.34 -13.64 9.26
N ILE A 105 2.23 -13.14 8.70
CA ILE A 105 1.97 -11.72 8.55
C ILE A 105 0.66 -11.38 9.26
N THR A 106 0.72 -10.53 10.27
CA THR A 106 -0.48 -9.94 10.87
C THR A 106 -0.81 -8.62 10.20
N ILE A 107 -1.96 -8.56 9.52
CA ILE A 107 -2.51 -7.33 8.96
C ILE A 107 -3.32 -6.61 10.03
N ARG A 108 -2.90 -5.39 10.36
CA ARG A 108 -3.59 -4.50 11.30
C ARG A 108 -3.98 -3.19 10.60
N ARG A 109 -5.25 -2.80 10.73
CA ARG A 109 -5.81 -1.58 10.11
C ARG A 109 -6.89 -0.96 11.00
N SER A 110 -7.16 0.32 10.81
CA SER A 110 -8.05 1.08 11.70
C SER A 110 -9.49 0.54 11.67
N GLY A 111 -10.10 0.37 12.84
CA GLY A 111 -11.50 -0.06 12.97
C GLY A 111 -11.78 -1.55 12.71
N GLU A 112 -10.76 -2.34 12.44
CA GLU A 112 -10.91 -3.74 11.99
C GLU A 112 -10.16 -4.70 12.91
N LYS A 113 -10.62 -5.95 12.97
CA LYS A 113 -9.88 -7.00 13.69
C LYS A 113 -8.60 -7.36 12.93
N ASP A 114 -7.55 -7.65 13.69
CA ASP A 114 -6.30 -8.17 13.13
C ASP A 114 -6.57 -9.45 12.33
N LYS A 115 -5.92 -9.56 11.17
CA LYS A 115 -5.98 -10.74 10.29
C LYS A 115 -4.60 -11.35 10.18
N VAL A 116 -4.45 -12.61 10.59
CA VAL A 116 -3.21 -13.36 10.43
C VAL A 116 -3.23 -14.08 9.08
N LEU A 117 -2.15 -13.90 8.31
CA LEU A 117 -1.86 -14.61 7.08
C LEU A 117 -0.70 -15.57 7.36
N ILE A 118 -0.86 -16.83 6.96
CA ILE A 118 0.20 -17.83 6.98
C ILE A 118 0.70 -17.96 5.55
N LEU A 119 1.97 -17.63 5.33
CA LEU A 119 2.61 -17.71 4.02
C LEU A 119 3.14 -19.13 3.81
N GLY A 120 2.72 -19.79 2.74
CA GLY A 120 3.16 -21.14 2.39
C GLY A 120 4.55 -21.23 1.75
N GLY A 121 5.27 -20.09 1.67
CA GLY A 121 6.50 -19.95 0.87
C GLY A 121 6.25 -20.05 -0.64
N ASP A 122 7.31 -19.96 -1.42
CA ASP A 122 7.29 -20.39 -2.82
C ASP A 122 7.13 -21.91 -2.81
N THR A 123 5.90 -22.39 -2.98
CA THR A 123 5.68 -23.80 -3.34
C THR A 123 6.31 -23.98 -4.72
N GLU A 124 7.49 -24.60 -4.78
CA GLU A 124 8.15 -24.95 -6.04
C GLU A 124 7.12 -25.66 -6.94
N LEU A 125 6.81 -25.03 -8.07
CA LEU A 125 6.02 -25.60 -9.18
C LEU A 125 6.91 -26.50 -10.03
#